data_AF-A0A917EFG7-F1
#
_entry.id   AF-A0A917EFG7-F1
#
_cell.length_a   1.000
_cell.length_b   1.000
_cell.length_c   1.000
_cell.angle_alpha   90.00
_cell.angle_beta   90.00
_cell.angle_gamma   90.00
#
_symmetry.space_group_name_H-M   'P 1'
#
loop_
_entity.id
_entity.type
_entity.pdbx_description
1 polymer ?
#
loop_
_entity_poly.entity_id
_entity_poly.type
_entity_poly.pdbx_seq_one_letter_code
_entity_poly.pdbx_strand_id
1 'polypeptide(L)'
;MADRSPNIIKSFSKGYRFFEFDLSDDILQSLKNIITELPPGAYNMEYVYTSNKEFMKRINILDGSELHNLYLKFDIRVPNMSLGRNPEFIFDINSKKEFIFQEMIPYHGKSVDEFADYLNNNFGLHKQSIKAYLSIEFIKYIKNKTIFIDSEDYSNIKNILDGILIDEIYLHEDFEKIIKEYTNLTKISPFLINQLGFRARGTLVIDKKYSSAKNAMISNILSRKIFSTEGERIYKTNDFNTALYSLEKEFKILKIGDDKYLNTSILKNRGFDFDKFHNFFKKIDSAIEYNAYFTIKSLLNSGFSDDLIDDGFELITLDRLIFTSDIFKPVTKSFPTLYHKGDKKFVNDFLLDSLLEYGSVNIEDFTDGINDKYGLNFEEENIKYRLLQEETFYSKELNKVYIYKDDYLDEVYGK
;
A
#
# COMPACT_ATOMS: atom_id res chain seq x y z
N MET A 1 -31.11 -12.10 -11.42
CA MET A 1 -31.93 -11.23 -10.54
C MET A 1 -31.52 -11.30 -9.07
N ALA A 2 -31.05 -12.44 -8.53
CA ALA A 2 -30.56 -12.53 -7.14
C ALA A 2 -29.21 -11.81 -6.89
N ASP A 3 -28.28 -11.81 -7.86
CA ASP A 3 -26.94 -11.20 -7.69
C ASP A 3 -26.97 -9.67 -7.47
N ARG A 4 -28.08 -8.99 -7.78
CA ARG A 4 -28.23 -7.53 -7.63
C ARG A 4 -28.75 -7.09 -6.27
N SER A 5 -29.22 -8.02 -5.42
CA SER A 5 -29.69 -7.68 -4.08
C SER A 5 -28.47 -7.42 -3.18
N PRO A 6 -28.40 -6.33 -2.40
CA PRO A 6 -27.18 -5.93 -1.65
C PRO A 6 -26.74 -6.97 -0.61
N ASN A 7 -27.67 -7.74 -0.05
CA ASN A 7 -27.37 -8.64 1.08
C ASN A 7 -27.37 -10.13 0.71
N ILE A 8 -27.34 -10.49 -0.57
CA ILE A 8 -27.26 -11.91 -1.00
C ILE A 8 -25.83 -12.34 -1.37
N ILE A 9 -25.22 -13.25 -0.63
CA ILE A 9 -23.93 -13.82 -0.97
C ILE A 9 -24.08 -15.25 -1.50
N LYS A 10 -23.17 -15.68 -2.36
CA LYS A 10 -23.19 -17.03 -2.96
C LYS A 10 -22.11 -17.91 -2.32
N SER A 11 -22.51 -19.08 -1.87
CA SER A 11 -21.64 -20.18 -1.42
C SER A 11 -21.64 -21.29 -2.48
N PHE A 12 -20.57 -22.08 -2.54
CA PHE A 12 -20.53 -23.28 -3.40
C PHE A 12 -21.44 -24.39 -2.86
N SER A 13 -21.49 -24.56 -1.54
CA SER A 13 -22.21 -25.65 -0.88
C SER A 13 -23.71 -25.38 -0.68
N LYS A 14 -24.12 -24.11 -0.54
CA LYS A 14 -25.51 -23.76 -0.19
C LYS A 14 -26.21 -22.81 -1.18
N GLY A 15 -25.57 -22.49 -2.31
CA GLY A 15 -26.14 -21.57 -3.29
C GLY A 15 -26.21 -20.14 -2.75
N TYR A 16 -27.31 -19.42 -3.02
CA TYR A 16 -27.49 -18.04 -2.59
C TYR A 16 -28.13 -17.97 -1.20
N ARG A 17 -27.59 -17.13 -0.32
CA ARG A 17 -28.23 -16.83 0.97
C ARG A 17 -28.12 -15.37 1.34
N PHE A 18 -29.01 -14.95 2.24
CA PHE A 18 -28.93 -13.65 2.87
C PHE A 18 -27.73 -13.61 3.85
N PHE A 19 -26.95 -12.54 3.77
CA PHE A 19 -25.80 -12.22 4.58
C PHE A 19 -26.14 -10.98 5.42
N GLU A 20 -26.69 -11.23 6.61
CA GLU A 20 -27.20 -10.23 7.55
C GLU A 20 -26.15 -9.86 8.60
N PHE A 21 -24.89 -9.77 8.17
CA PHE A 21 -23.78 -9.51 9.08
C PHE A 21 -23.21 -8.12 8.80
N ASP A 22 -23.11 -7.30 9.84
CA ASP A 22 -22.54 -5.97 9.76
C ASP A 22 -21.01 -6.04 9.66
N LEU A 23 -20.48 -5.56 8.55
CA LEU A 23 -19.03 -5.54 8.29
C LEU A 23 -18.44 -4.27 8.88
N SER A 24 -18.22 -4.26 10.20
CA SER A 24 -17.54 -3.17 10.87
C SER A 24 -16.12 -2.96 10.32
N ASP A 25 -15.56 -1.76 10.51
CA ASP A 25 -14.22 -1.42 10.03
C ASP A 25 -13.14 -2.38 10.58
N ASP A 26 -13.26 -2.82 11.83
CA ASP A 26 -12.36 -3.81 12.44
C ASP A 26 -12.37 -5.15 11.71
N ILE A 27 -13.55 -5.58 11.25
CA ILE A 27 -13.73 -6.84 10.52
C ILE A 27 -13.18 -6.72 9.10
N LEU A 28 -13.44 -5.59 8.44
CA LEU A 28 -12.87 -5.28 7.13
C LEU A 28 -11.34 -5.22 7.21
N GLN A 29 -10.78 -4.61 8.24
CA GLN A 29 -9.34 -4.55 8.43
C GLN A 29 -8.74 -5.93 8.75
N SER A 30 -9.41 -6.72 9.58
CA SER A 30 -9.00 -8.10 9.86
C SER A 30 -8.99 -8.96 8.60
N LEU A 31 -10.02 -8.87 7.76
CA LEU A 31 -10.07 -9.54 6.46
C LEU A 31 -8.88 -9.14 5.59
N LYS A 32 -8.62 -7.84 5.44
CA LYS A 32 -7.48 -7.34 4.67
C LYS A 32 -6.14 -7.85 5.21
N ASN A 33 -5.96 -7.82 6.53
CA ASN A 33 -4.72 -8.27 7.18
C ASN A 33 -4.44 -9.75 6.92
N ILE A 34 -5.46 -10.60 6.97
CA ILE A 34 -5.33 -12.03 6.68
C ILE A 34 -4.72 -12.26 5.30
N ILE A 35 -5.10 -11.46 4.29
CA ILE A 35 -4.53 -11.57 2.94
C ILE A 35 -3.13 -10.95 2.86
N THR A 36 -2.92 -9.78 3.48
CA THR A 36 -1.62 -9.08 3.39
C THR A 36 -0.49 -9.77 4.15
N GLU A 37 -0.83 -10.69 5.06
CA GLU A 37 0.12 -11.57 5.74
C GLU A 37 0.51 -12.81 4.91
N LEU A 38 -0.22 -13.12 3.83
CA LEU A 38 0.12 -14.23 2.96
C LEU A 38 1.42 -13.95 2.20
N PRO A 39 2.24 -14.98 1.93
CA PRO A 39 3.26 -14.88 0.92
C PRO A 39 2.66 -14.53 -0.46
N PRO A 40 3.44 -13.93 -1.37
CA PRO A 40 3.03 -13.76 -2.76
C PRO A 40 2.70 -15.09 -3.42
N GLY A 41 1.57 -15.18 -4.11
CA GLY A 41 1.16 -16.41 -4.76
C GLY A 41 -0.22 -16.39 -5.38
N ALA A 42 -0.53 -17.50 -6.05
CA ALA A 42 -1.88 -17.80 -6.51
C ALA A 42 -2.53 -18.74 -5.50
N TYR A 43 -3.67 -18.34 -4.96
CA TYR A 43 -4.33 -19.01 -3.85
C TYR A 43 -5.75 -19.42 -4.18
N ASN A 44 -6.25 -20.39 -3.44
CA ASN A 44 -7.66 -20.67 -3.31
C ASN A 44 -8.18 -20.07 -1.99
N MET A 45 -9.31 -19.38 -1.99
CA MET A 45 -9.91 -18.82 -0.77
C MET A 45 -10.26 -19.88 0.28
N GLU A 46 -10.38 -21.15 -0.11
CA GLU A 46 -10.54 -22.25 0.85
C GLU A 46 -9.30 -22.38 1.77
N TYR A 47 -8.10 -22.06 1.27
CA TYR A 47 -6.88 -21.99 2.08
C TYR A 47 -7.01 -20.97 3.20
N VAL A 48 -7.47 -19.76 2.84
CA VAL A 48 -7.66 -18.64 3.76
C VAL A 48 -8.76 -18.96 4.76
N TYR A 49 -9.88 -19.49 4.28
CA TYR A 49 -11.01 -19.90 5.11
C TYR A 49 -10.59 -20.95 6.16
N THR A 50 -9.90 -22.00 5.72
CA THR A 50 -9.50 -23.11 6.60
C THR A 50 -8.47 -22.65 7.63
N SER A 51 -7.52 -21.80 7.23
CA SER A 51 -6.48 -21.27 8.11
C SER A 51 -7.03 -20.28 9.16
N ASN A 52 -8.23 -19.73 8.93
CA ASN A 52 -8.85 -18.71 9.78
C ASN A 52 -10.25 -19.11 10.27
N LYS A 53 -10.50 -20.42 10.42
CA LYS A 53 -11.83 -21.01 10.59
C LYS A 53 -12.66 -20.38 11.72
N GLU A 54 -12.04 -20.10 12.87
CA GLU A 54 -12.75 -19.47 14.00
C GLU A 54 -13.19 -18.05 13.69
N PHE A 55 -12.34 -17.25 13.03
CA PHE A 55 -12.73 -15.90 12.59
C PHE A 55 -13.84 -15.97 11.54
N MET A 56 -13.71 -16.86 10.56
CA MET A 56 -14.74 -17.06 9.52
C MET A 56 -16.09 -17.45 10.12
N LYS A 57 -16.09 -18.32 11.15
CA LYS A 57 -17.30 -18.68 11.89
C LYS A 57 -17.90 -17.47 12.62
N ARG A 58 -17.08 -16.62 13.26
CA ARG A 58 -17.55 -15.40 13.95
C ARG A 58 -18.25 -14.43 13.00
N ILE A 59 -17.73 -14.27 11.79
CA ILE A 59 -18.32 -13.39 10.76
C ILE A 59 -19.33 -14.12 9.86
N ASN A 60 -19.74 -15.32 10.26
CA ASN A 60 -20.72 -16.16 9.56
C ASN A 60 -20.37 -16.39 8.08
N ILE A 61 -19.13 -16.78 7.76
CA ILE A 61 -18.71 -17.25 6.44
C ILE A 61 -18.63 -18.77 6.45
N LEU A 62 -19.15 -19.42 5.41
CA LEU A 62 -19.36 -20.86 5.37
C LEU A 62 -18.26 -21.63 4.64
N ASP A 63 -17.67 -21.04 3.59
CA ASP A 63 -16.63 -21.67 2.77
C ASP A 63 -15.80 -20.61 2.02
N GLY A 64 -14.73 -21.04 1.35
CA GLY A 64 -13.86 -20.16 0.57
C GLY A 64 -14.57 -19.50 -0.63
N SER A 65 -15.59 -20.14 -1.21
CA SER A 65 -16.35 -19.52 -2.31
C SER A 65 -17.20 -18.36 -1.83
N GLU A 66 -17.78 -18.50 -0.65
CA GLU A 66 -18.49 -17.41 0.01
C GLU A 66 -17.55 -16.28 0.41
N LEU A 67 -16.38 -16.61 0.97
CA LEU A 67 -15.35 -15.60 1.26
C LEU A 67 -14.95 -14.84 -0.01
N HIS A 68 -14.67 -15.53 -1.12
CA HIS A 68 -14.36 -14.89 -2.40
C HIS A 68 -15.46 -13.91 -2.84
N ASN A 69 -16.72 -14.34 -2.74
CA ASN A 69 -17.85 -13.50 -3.14
C ASN A 69 -18.10 -12.34 -2.17
N LEU A 70 -17.68 -12.47 -0.90
CA LEU A 70 -17.73 -11.37 0.08
C LEU A 70 -16.81 -10.23 -0.39
N TYR A 71 -15.55 -10.57 -0.69
CA TYR A 71 -14.58 -9.61 -1.20
C TYR A 71 -15.06 -8.91 -2.47
N LEU A 72 -15.59 -9.69 -3.41
CA LEU A 72 -16.11 -9.15 -4.67
C LEU A 72 -17.29 -8.22 -4.46
N LYS A 73 -18.22 -8.61 -3.57
CA LYS A 73 -19.50 -7.93 -3.44
C LYS A 73 -19.43 -6.66 -2.62
N PHE A 74 -18.66 -6.67 -1.55
CA PHE A 74 -18.48 -5.54 -0.65
C PHE A 74 -17.27 -4.68 -1.03
N ASP A 75 -16.69 -4.90 -2.22
CA ASP A 75 -15.52 -4.19 -2.74
C ASP A 75 -14.39 -4.10 -1.70
N ILE A 76 -14.09 -5.22 -1.04
CA ILE A 76 -13.04 -5.28 -0.02
C ILE A 76 -11.70 -5.26 -0.74
N ARG A 77 -11.15 -4.06 -0.92
CA ARG A 77 -9.89 -3.86 -1.64
C ARG A 77 -8.69 -4.19 -0.76
N VAL A 78 -7.90 -5.15 -1.22
CA VAL A 78 -6.56 -5.44 -0.70
C VAL A 78 -5.53 -5.02 -1.76
N PRO A 79 -4.53 -4.20 -1.41
CA PRO A 79 -3.46 -3.84 -2.35
C PRO A 79 -2.78 -5.07 -2.94
N ASN A 80 -2.45 -5.02 -4.24
CA ASN A 80 -1.80 -6.11 -4.98
C ASN A 80 -2.56 -7.45 -4.98
N MET A 81 -3.84 -7.46 -4.61
CA MET A 81 -4.72 -8.62 -4.72
C MET A 81 -5.61 -8.49 -5.96
N SER A 82 -5.80 -9.59 -6.68
CA SER A 82 -6.80 -9.69 -7.74
C SER A 82 -7.60 -10.98 -7.63
N LEU A 83 -8.92 -10.85 -7.60
CA LEU A 83 -9.83 -11.99 -7.60
C LEU A 83 -9.87 -12.63 -9.00
N GLY A 84 -9.74 -13.95 -9.05
CA GLY A 84 -9.77 -14.73 -10.27
C GLY A 84 -11.08 -15.47 -10.45
N ARG A 85 -11.00 -16.68 -11.00
CA ARG A 85 -12.15 -17.59 -11.06
C ARG A 85 -12.45 -18.08 -9.66
N ASN A 86 -13.63 -17.77 -9.13
CA ASN A 86 -14.08 -18.24 -7.80
C ASN A 86 -13.79 -19.74 -7.60
N PRO A 87 -13.15 -20.15 -6.48
CA PRO A 87 -12.69 -19.34 -5.34
C PRO A 87 -11.22 -18.90 -5.38
N GLU A 88 -10.60 -18.77 -6.55
CA GLU A 88 -9.18 -18.42 -6.68
C GLU A 88 -8.90 -16.90 -6.69
N PHE A 89 -7.72 -16.53 -6.22
CA PHE A 89 -7.18 -15.17 -6.30
C PHE A 89 -5.66 -15.19 -6.45
N ILE A 90 -5.08 -14.06 -6.84
CA ILE A 90 -3.64 -13.84 -6.81
C ILE A 90 -3.32 -12.70 -5.84
N PHE A 91 -2.19 -12.80 -5.15
CA PHE A 91 -1.70 -11.79 -4.23
C PHE A 91 -0.21 -11.54 -4.49
N ASP A 92 0.16 -10.27 -4.68
CA ASP A 92 1.54 -9.79 -4.81
C ASP A 92 2.35 -10.46 -5.94
N ILE A 93 1.65 -10.92 -6.97
CA ILE A 93 2.19 -11.52 -8.20
C ILE A 93 1.43 -10.99 -9.42
N ASN A 94 2.07 -11.01 -10.60
CA ASN A 94 1.47 -10.51 -11.84
C ASN A 94 0.51 -11.52 -12.49
N SER A 95 0.84 -12.81 -12.43
CA SER A 95 0.02 -13.85 -13.05
C SER A 95 0.16 -15.20 -12.37
N LYS A 96 -0.95 -15.96 -12.36
CA LYS A 96 -0.95 -17.37 -11.93
C LYS A 96 0.04 -18.20 -12.74
N LYS A 97 0.13 -17.98 -14.05
CA LYS A 97 1.02 -18.75 -14.93
C LYS A 97 2.48 -18.57 -14.55
N GLU A 98 2.92 -17.32 -14.36
CA GLU A 98 4.31 -17.03 -13.96
C GLU A 98 4.62 -17.61 -12.58
N PHE A 99 3.72 -17.43 -11.61
CA PHE A 99 3.86 -18.01 -10.28
C PHE A 99 3.98 -19.54 -10.33
N ILE A 100 3.05 -20.22 -11.01
CA ILE A 100 3.10 -21.69 -11.14
C ILE A 100 4.39 -22.13 -11.83
N PHE A 101 4.87 -21.40 -12.84
CA PHE A 101 6.15 -21.73 -13.50
C PHE A 101 7.33 -21.62 -12.52
N GLN A 102 7.41 -20.53 -11.75
CA GLN A 102 8.46 -20.32 -10.75
C GLN A 102 8.46 -21.41 -9.68
N GLU A 103 7.29 -21.78 -9.19
CA GLU A 103 7.12 -22.86 -8.21
C GLU A 103 7.40 -24.25 -8.81
N MET A 104 7.26 -24.41 -10.13
CA MET A 104 7.52 -25.67 -10.84
C MET A 104 9.01 -25.93 -11.06
N ILE A 105 9.85 -24.89 -11.10
CA ILE A 105 11.31 -24.98 -11.34
C ILE A 105 12.02 -25.96 -10.40
N PRO A 106 11.84 -25.90 -9.07
CA PRO A 106 12.44 -26.85 -8.13
C PRO A 106 11.94 -28.30 -8.26
N TYR A 107 10.93 -28.55 -9.10
CA TYR A 107 10.32 -29.85 -9.35
C TYR A 107 10.80 -30.48 -10.66
N HIS A 108 11.85 -29.96 -11.30
CA HIS A 108 12.52 -30.66 -12.40
C HIS A 108 12.88 -32.10 -12.00
N GLY A 109 12.51 -33.07 -12.84
CA GLY A 109 12.70 -34.50 -12.61
C GLY A 109 11.67 -35.14 -11.66
N LYS A 110 10.76 -34.37 -11.07
CA LYS A 110 9.72 -34.87 -10.14
C LYS A 110 8.38 -35.06 -10.83
N SER A 111 7.49 -35.80 -10.17
CA SER A 111 6.16 -36.07 -10.71
C SER A 111 5.24 -34.83 -10.66
N VAL A 112 4.34 -34.72 -11.63
CA VAL A 112 3.26 -33.72 -11.64
C VAL A 112 2.35 -33.89 -10.42
N ASP A 113 2.22 -35.12 -9.92
CA ASP A 113 1.42 -35.42 -8.72
C ASP A 113 2.05 -34.80 -7.47
N GLU A 114 3.36 -34.95 -7.26
CA GLU A 114 4.10 -34.29 -6.16
C GLU A 114 3.98 -32.76 -6.21
N PHE A 115 4.11 -32.17 -7.40
CA PHE A 115 3.99 -30.72 -7.54
C PHE A 115 2.56 -30.23 -7.28
N ALA A 116 1.54 -30.95 -7.75
CA ALA A 116 0.15 -30.62 -7.46
C ALA A 116 -0.17 -30.75 -5.96
N ASP A 117 0.43 -31.72 -5.27
CA ASP A 117 0.31 -31.88 -3.83
C ASP A 117 0.94 -30.71 -3.08
N TYR A 118 2.13 -30.25 -3.50
CA TYR A 118 2.77 -29.06 -2.96
C TYR A 118 1.87 -27.82 -3.10
N LEU A 119 1.34 -27.57 -4.31
CA LEU A 119 0.48 -26.41 -4.56
C LEU A 119 -0.82 -26.46 -3.76
N ASN A 120 -1.37 -27.65 -3.56
CA ASN A 120 -2.55 -27.84 -2.74
C ASN A 120 -2.26 -27.55 -1.26
N ASN A 121 -1.16 -28.06 -0.72
CA ASN A 121 -0.83 -27.92 0.70
C ASN A 121 -0.43 -26.48 1.08
N ASN A 122 0.24 -25.76 0.19
CA ASN A 122 0.81 -24.43 0.50
C ASN A 122 -0.07 -23.27 0.02
N PHE A 123 -0.96 -23.51 -0.96
CA PHE A 123 -1.78 -22.45 -1.56
C PHE A 123 -3.27 -22.81 -1.69
N GLY A 124 -3.66 -24.01 -1.26
CA GLY A 124 -5.04 -24.52 -1.34
C GLY A 124 -5.55 -24.80 -2.75
N LEU A 125 -4.69 -24.75 -3.76
CA LEU A 125 -5.11 -24.96 -5.15
C LEU A 125 -5.58 -26.40 -5.34
N HIS A 126 -6.77 -26.59 -5.92
CA HIS A 126 -7.36 -27.92 -6.05
C HIS A 126 -6.56 -28.82 -7.00
N LYS A 127 -6.14 -30.01 -6.53
CA LYS A 127 -5.21 -30.91 -7.23
C LYS A 127 -5.64 -31.23 -8.66
N GLN A 128 -6.91 -31.59 -8.89
CA GLN A 128 -7.39 -31.95 -10.23
C GLN A 128 -7.38 -30.74 -11.16
N SER A 129 -7.75 -29.57 -10.64
CA SER A 129 -7.76 -28.31 -11.40
C SER A 129 -6.34 -27.90 -11.80
N ILE A 130 -5.37 -28.07 -10.89
CA ILE A 130 -3.95 -27.82 -11.18
C ILE A 130 -3.39 -28.83 -12.18
N LYS A 131 -3.66 -30.12 -12.04
CA LYS A 131 -3.21 -31.12 -13.02
C LYS A 131 -3.76 -30.84 -14.42
N ALA A 132 -5.04 -30.46 -14.53
CA ALA A 132 -5.63 -30.04 -15.79
C ALA A 132 -4.95 -28.77 -16.34
N TYR A 133 -4.75 -27.75 -15.49
CA TYR A 133 -4.07 -26.52 -15.86
C TYR A 133 -2.63 -26.77 -16.36
N LEU A 134 -1.87 -27.62 -15.66
CA LEU A 134 -0.51 -28.03 -16.03
C LEU A 134 -0.48 -28.75 -17.38
N SER A 135 -1.44 -29.64 -17.64
CA SER A 135 -1.53 -30.37 -18.90
C SER A 135 -1.84 -29.49 -20.12
N ILE A 136 -2.36 -28.27 -19.91
CA ILE A 136 -2.68 -27.32 -20.99
C ILE A 136 -1.57 -26.27 -21.11
N GLU A 137 -1.27 -25.56 -20.02
CA GLU A 137 -0.38 -24.40 -20.04
C GLU A 137 1.11 -24.75 -20.01
N PHE A 138 1.45 -25.94 -19.51
CA PHE A 138 2.82 -26.39 -19.29
C PHE A 138 3.12 -27.72 -19.97
N ILE A 139 2.32 -28.10 -20.97
CA ILE A 139 2.47 -29.37 -21.70
C ILE A 139 3.88 -29.61 -22.23
N LYS A 140 4.53 -28.53 -22.69
CA LYS A 140 5.91 -28.59 -23.21
C LYS A 140 6.97 -28.95 -22.16
N TYR A 141 6.65 -28.83 -20.88
CA TYR A 141 7.53 -29.16 -19.76
C TYR A 141 7.12 -30.47 -19.07
N ILE A 142 6.18 -31.23 -19.61
CA ILE A 142 5.66 -32.44 -18.95
C ILE A 142 5.76 -33.62 -19.91
N LYS A 143 6.52 -34.64 -19.52
CA LYS A 143 6.64 -35.91 -20.27
C LYS A 143 6.42 -37.07 -19.32
N ASN A 144 5.52 -37.99 -19.67
CA ASN A 144 5.18 -39.15 -18.85
C ASN A 144 4.87 -38.78 -17.38
N LYS A 145 4.05 -37.74 -17.17
CA LYS A 145 3.69 -37.20 -15.85
C LYS A 145 4.89 -36.71 -15.00
N THR A 146 6.05 -36.51 -15.60
CA THR A 146 7.25 -35.98 -14.96
C THR A 146 7.54 -34.60 -15.53
N ILE A 147 7.93 -33.66 -14.66
CA ILE A 147 8.27 -32.29 -15.01
C ILE A 147 9.71 -32.25 -15.55
N PHE A 148 9.86 -31.77 -16.76
CA PHE A 148 11.13 -31.51 -17.44
C PHE A 148 11.16 -30.04 -17.86
N ILE A 149 11.69 -29.21 -16.98
CA ILE A 149 12.03 -27.83 -17.33
C ILE A 149 13.40 -27.87 -17.98
N ASP A 150 13.47 -27.40 -19.22
CA ASP A 150 14.71 -27.31 -20.00
C ASP A 150 15.75 -26.59 -19.17
N SER A 151 16.74 -27.34 -18.68
CA SER A 151 17.79 -26.84 -17.83
C SER A 151 18.95 -26.47 -18.72
N GLU A 152 18.83 -25.36 -19.45
CA GLU A 152 20.02 -24.70 -19.96
C GLU A 152 20.98 -24.51 -18.78
N ASP A 153 22.22 -24.97 -18.95
CA ASP A 153 23.23 -24.82 -17.92
C ASP A 153 23.76 -23.38 -17.95
N TYR A 154 23.22 -22.53 -17.07
CA TYR A 154 23.71 -21.17 -16.91
C TYR A 154 24.86 -21.07 -15.89
N SER A 155 25.53 -22.16 -15.52
CA SER A 155 26.65 -22.11 -14.56
C SER A 155 27.75 -21.14 -14.99
N ASN A 156 28.10 -21.12 -16.28
CA ASN A 156 29.07 -20.16 -16.81
C ASN A 156 28.58 -18.71 -16.69
N ILE A 157 27.30 -18.47 -16.96
CA ILE A 157 26.69 -17.14 -16.84
C ILE A 157 26.63 -16.70 -15.39
N LYS A 158 26.28 -17.61 -14.48
CA LYS A 158 26.30 -17.37 -13.05
C LYS A 158 27.69 -16.96 -12.59
N ASN A 159 28.75 -17.65 -13.04
CA ASN A 159 30.12 -17.30 -12.69
C ASN A 159 30.53 -15.92 -13.24
N ILE A 160 30.05 -15.52 -14.42
CA ILE A 160 30.32 -14.18 -14.99
C ILE A 160 29.62 -13.09 -14.17
N LEU A 161 28.39 -13.34 -13.74
CA LEU A 161 27.58 -12.39 -13.00
C LEU A 161 27.85 -12.38 -11.49
N ASP A 162 28.62 -13.37 -11.00
CA ASP A 162 29.05 -13.45 -9.61
C ASP A 162 29.97 -12.25 -9.30
N GLY A 163 29.60 -11.47 -8.29
CA GLY A 163 30.26 -10.19 -7.98
C GLY A 163 29.82 -8.99 -8.84
N ILE A 164 28.94 -9.18 -9.82
CA ILE A 164 28.23 -8.09 -10.52
C ILE A 164 26.85 -7.88 -9.88
N LEU A 165 26.12 -8.98 -9.68
CA LEU A 165 24.82 -8.96 -9.00
C LEU A 165 25.04 -8.98 -7.47
N ILE A 166 25.50 -7.87 -6.91
CA ILE A 166 25.84 -7.71 -5.48
C ILE A 166 24.66 -7.31 -4.58
N ASP A 167 23.70 -6.58 -5.12
CA ASP A 167 22.52 -6.15 -4.38
C ASP A 167 21.51 -7.29 -4.22
N GLU A 168 20.68 -7.19 -3.20
CA GLU A 168 19.66 -8.19 -2.89
C GLU A 168 18.31 -7.88 -3.57
N ILE A 169 18.16 -6.68 -4.13
CA ILE A 169 16.92 -6.17 -4.70
C ILE A 169 17.25 -5.34 -5.94
N TYR A 170 16.62 -5.66 -7.06
CA TYR A 170 16.76 -4.92 -8.32
C TYR A 170 15.37 -4.58 -8.87
N LEU A 171 15.30 -3.48 -9.63
CA LEU A 171 14.23 -3.35 -10.61
C LEU A 171 14.42 -4.41 -11.71
N HIS A 172 13.34 -4.99 -12.19
CA HIS A 172 13.40 -6.03 -13.22
C HIS A 172 14.12 -5.55 -14.49
N GLU A 173 13.84 -4.31 -14.92
CA GLU A 173 14.48 -3.69 -16.08
C GLU A 173 16.01 -3.53 -15.91
N ASP A 174 16.47 -3.17 -14.71
CA ASP A 174 17.89 -2.96 -14.42
C ASP A 174 18.59 -4.32 -14.32
N PHE A 175 17.97 -5.30 -13.68
CA PHE A 175 18.45 -6.69 -13.64
C PHE A 175 18.61 -7.24 -15.06
N GLU A 176 17.62 -7.01 -15.93
CA GLU A 176 17.70 -7.45 -17.31
C GLU A 176 18.83 -6.76 -18.09
N LYS A 177 19.00 -5.46 -17.86
CA LYS A 177 20.05 -4.67 -18.51
C LYS A 177 21.43 -5.18 -18.12
N ILE A 178 21.66 -5.43 -16.83
CA ILE A 178 22.93 -6.00 -16.32
C ILE A 178 23.21 -7.33 -17.03
N ILE A 179 22.24 -8.24 -17.08
CA ILE A 179 22.46 -9.55 -17.74
C ILE A 179 22.81 -9.38 -19.23
N LYS A 180 22.09 -8.51 -19.95
CA LYS A 180 22.34 -8.27 -21.38
C LYS A 180 23.67 -7.57 -21.66
N GLU A 181 24.18 -6.79 -20.71
CA GLU A 181 25.46 -6.08 -20.82
C GLU A 181 26.66 -7.03 -20.65
N TYR A 182 26.53 -8.01 -19.74
CA TYR A 182 27.63 -8.92 -19.40
C TYR A 182 27.51 -10.31 -20.04
N THR A 183 26.44 -10.57 -20.81
CA THR A 183 26.19 -11.87 -21.44
C THR A 183 25.58 -11.71 -22.83
N ASN A 184 25.67 -12.75 -23.67
CA ASN A 184 25.04 -12.78 -24.99
C ASN A 184 23.56 -13.20 -24.95
N LEU A 185 22.92 -13.19 -23.77
CA LEU A 185 21.53 -13.62 -23.63
C LEU A 185 20.58 -12.56 -24.17
N THR A 186 19.70 -12.98 -25.08
CA THR A 186 18.65 -12.11 -25.65
C THR A 186 17.33 -12.20 -24.90
N LYS A 187 17.11 -13.28 -24.14
CA LYS A 187 15.91 -13.52 -23.34
C LYS A 187 16.30 -13.97 -21.94
N ILE A 188 15.66 -13.36 -20.94
CA ILE A 188 15.91 -13.65 -19.54
C ILE A 188 14.72 -14.43 -19.04
N SER A 189 14.94 -15.73 -18.84
CA SER A 189 13.88 -16.63 -18.42
C SER A 189 13.72 -16.61 -16.89
N PRO A 190 12.52 -16.88 -16.37
CA PRO A 190 12.30 -17.16 -14.95
C PRO A 190 13.27 -18.20 -14.36
N PHE A 191 13.68 -19.18 -15.18
CA PHE A 191 14.63 -20.23 -14.80
C PHE A 191 16.05 -19.69 -14.63
N LEU A 192 16.51 -18.83 -15.53
CA LEU A 192 17.79 -18.13 -15.37
C LEU A 192 17.81 -17.32 -14.08
N ILE A 193 16.77 -16.51 -13.83
CA ILE A 193 16.65 -15.70 -12.60
C ILE A 193 16.81 -16.60 -11.36
N ASN A 194 16.13 -17.75 -11.36
CA ASN A 194 16.21 -18.73 -10.28
C ASN A 194 17.62 -19.34 -10.11
N GLN A 195 18.27 -19.75 -11.21
CA GLN A 195 19.63 -20.30 -11.19
C GLN A 195 20.68 -19.29 -10.71
N LEU A 196 20.49 -18.00 -11.04
CA LEU A 196 21.31 -16.90 -10.54
C LEU A 196 21.10 -16.60 -9.05
N GLY A 197 20.12 -17.24 -8.41
CA GLY A 197 19.86 -17.09 -6.97
C GLY A 197 18.78 -16.06 -6.63
N PHE A 198 17.97 -15.65 -7.60
CA PHE A 198 16.95 -14.61 -7.44
C PHE A 198 15.54 -15.14 -7.75
N ARG A 199 14.53 -14.32 -7.49
CA ARG A 199 13.12 -14.57 -7.85
C ARG A 199 12.49 -13.27 -8.35
N ALA A 200 11.68 -13.36 -9.41
CA ALA A 200 10.88 -12.24 -9.86
C ALA A 200 9.62 -12.08 -8.98
N ARG A 201 9.32 -10.83 -8.58
CA ARG A 201 8.14 -10.42 -7.80
C ARG A 201 7.67 -9.05 -8.29
N GLY A 202 6.57 -9.04 -9.06
CA GLY A 202 6.02 -7.78 -9.58
C GLY A 202 7.01 -7.06 -10.50
N THR A 203 7.40 -5.85 -10.11
CA THR A 203 8.40 -5.03 -10.83
C THR A 203 9.84 -5.28 -10.38
N LEU A 204 10.04 -6.18 -9.41
CA LEU A 204 11.31 -6.40 -8.73
C LEU A 204 11.88 -7.80 -9.00
N VAL A 205 13.20 -7.90 -8.89
CA VAL A 205 13.93 -9.15 -8.79
C VAL A 205 14.66 -9.15 -7.45
N ILE A 206 14.35 -10.12 -6.61
CA ILE A 206 14.83 -10.17 -5.22
C ILE A 206 15.63 -11.44 -4.96
N ASP A 207 16.58 -11.39 -4.03
CA ASP A 207 17.32 -12.56 -3.55
C ASP A 207 16.33 -13.66 -3.12
N LYS A 208 16.57 -14.89 -3.57
CA LYS A 208 15.69 -16.05 -3.32
C LYS A 208 15.42 -16.33 -1.84
N LYS A 209 16.25 -15.83 -0.92
CA LYS A 209 16.04 -15.97 0.53
C LYS A 209 14.79 -15.21 1.01
N TYR A 210 14.35 -14.19 0.27
CA TYR A 210 13.14 -13.43 0.57
C TYR A 210 11.92 -14.07 -0.09
N SER A 211 10.85 -14.23 0.68
CA SER A 211 9.58 -14.76 0.18
C SER A 211 8.77 -13.73 -0.63
N SER A 212 8.96 -12.43 -0.35
CA SER A 212 8.22 -11.33 -0.97
C SER A 212 9.07 -10.07 -1.18
N ALA A 213 8.62 -9.21 -2.10
CA ALA A 213 9.20 -7.88 -2.31
C ALA A 213 9.16 -7.04 -1.03
N LYS A 214 8.01 -7.02 -0.35
CA LYS A 214 7.84 -6.33 0.95
C LYS A 214 8.87 -6.80 1.98
N ASN A 215 9.09 -8.11 2.11
CA ASN A 215 10.04 -8.67 3.08
C ASN A 215 11.49 -8.29 2.76
N ALA A 216 11.86 -8.31 1.48
CA ALA A 216 13.17 -7.85 1.03
C ALA A 216 13.38 -6.36 1.37
N MET A 217 12.41 -5.51 1.06
CA MET A 217 12.45 -4.07 1.37
C MET A 217 12.57 -3.80 2.86
N ILE A 218 11.74 -4.46 3.68
CA ILE A 218 11.79 -4.33 5.15
C ILE A 218 13.16 -4.73 5.69
N SER A 219 13.69 -5.88 5.24
CA SER A 219 15.02 -6.36 5.64
C SER A 219 16.10 -5.34 5.28
N ASN A 220 16.07 -4.82 4.05
CA ASN A 220 17.01 -3.82 3.57
C ASN A 220 16.97 -2.53 4.41
N ILE A 221 15.77 -1.98 4.66
CA ILE A 221 15.58 -0.75 5.45
C ILE A 221 16.09 -0.96 6.89
N LEU A 222 15.71 -2.07 7.53
CA LEU A 222 16.06 -2.35 8.93
C LEU A 222 17.50 -2.83 9.14
N SER A 223 18.21 -3.22 8.07
CA SER A 223 19.63 -3.59 8.17
C SER A 223 20.55 -2.40 8.51
N ARG A 224 20.06 -1.17 8.33
CA ARG A 224 20.84 0.06 8.50
C ARG A 224 20.35 0.85 9.72
N LYS A 225 21.27 1.61 10.33
CA LYS A 225 20.94 2.58 11.39
C LYS A 225 20.09 3.73 10.84
N ILE A 226 20.55 4.32 9.74
CA ILE A 226 19.84 5.33 8.98
C ILE A 226 19.74 4.82 7.56
N PHE A 227 18.53 4.87 7.02
CA PHE A 227 18.20 4.50 5.66
C PHE A 227 17.87 5.76 4.87
N SER A 228 18.29 5.82 3.61
CA SER A 228 18.02 6.96 2.74
C SER A 228 17.32 6.54 1.45
N THR A 229 16.34 7.34 1.04
CA THR A 229 15.55 7.13 -0.19
C THR A 229 16.06 7.94 -1.38
N GLU A 230 17.19 8.64 -1.23
CA GLU A 230 17.71 9.53 -2.24
C GLU A 230 18.25 8.75 -3.46
N GLY A 231 17.96 9.25 -4.66
CA GLY A 231 18.66 8.85 -5.90
C GLY A 231 18.21 7.55 -6.57
N GLU A 232 17.62 6.59 -5.86
CA GLU A 232 17.29 5.27 -6.45
C GLU A 232 15.83 5.15 -6.90
N ARG A 233 15.64 4.64 -8.14
CA ARG A 233 14.31 4.42 -8.73
C ARG A 233 13.50 3.37 -7.96
N ILE A 234 14.16 2.44 -7.30
CA ILE A 234 13.52 1.35 -6.55
C ILE A 234 12.66 1.88 -5.38
N TYR A 235 13.06 3.02 -4.80
CA TYR A 235 12.33 3.68 -3.71
C TYR A 235 11.11 4.48 -4.19
N LYS A 236 10.83 4.51 -5.50
CA LYS A 236 9.62 5.09 -6.08
C LYS A 236 8.54 4.04 -6.35
N THR A 237 8.82 2.76 -6.09
CA THR A 237 7.89 1.66 -6.32
C THR A 237 6.77 1.62 -5.28
N ASN A 238 5.60 1.08 -5.66
CA ASN A 238 4.49 0.91 -4.73
C ASN A 238 4.83 -0.09 -3.60
N ASP A 239 5.61 -1.12 -3.92
CA ASP A 239 6.09 -2.11 -2.95
C ASP A 239 6.92 -1.46 -1.85
N PHE A 240 7.84 -0.57 -2.22
CA PHE A 240 8.62 0.21 -1.28
C PHE A 240 7.74 1.13 -0.42
N ASN A 241 6.85 1.91 -1.03
CA ASN A 241 5.97 2.83 -0.30
C ASN A 241 5.09 2.09 0.73
N THR A 242 4.62 0.90 0.38
CA THR A 242 3.81 0.05 1.27
C THR A 242 4.66 -0.50 2.42
N ALA A 243 5.88 -0.96 2.15
CA ALA A 243 6.80 -1.41 3.19
C ALA A 243 7.17 -0.28 4.16
N LEU A 244 7.50 0.90 3.62
CA LEU A 244 7.85 2.10 4.38
C LEU A 244 6.69 2.51 5.31
N TYR A 245 5.47 2.62 4.78
CA TYR A 245 4.30 2.99 5.57
C TYR A 245 4.00 1.99 6.70
N SER A 246 4.16 0.68 6.43
CA SER A 246 4.02 -0.37 7.47
C SER A 246 5.02 -0.16 8.60
N LEU A 247 6.28 0.11 8.28
CA LEU A 247 7.34 0.32 9.26
C LEU A 247 7.13 1.60 10.07
N GLU A 248 6.63 2.68 9.46
CA GLU A 248 6.29 3.92 10.16
C GLU A 248 5.12 3.69 11.13
N LYS A 249 4.04 3.03 10.69
CA LYS A 249 2.86 2.73 11.52
C LYS A 249 3.19 1.84 12.72
N GLU A 250 4.16 0.94 12.56
CA GLU A 250 4.66 0.06 13.63
C GLU A 250 5.77 0.71 14.49
N PHE A 251 6.08 1.99 14.27
CA PHE A 251 7.19 2.74 14.86
C PHE A 251 8.55 2.03 14.77
N LYS A 252 8.75 1.19 13.75
CA LYS A 252 10.03 0.52 13.47
C LYS A 252 11.04 1.46 12.79
N ILE A 253 10.53 2.49 12.13
CA ILE A 253 11.32 3.59 11.59
C ILE A 253 10.68 4.95 11.90
N LEU A 254 11.49 6.01 11.91
CA LEU A 254 11.04 7.39 12.01
C LEU A 254 11.66 8.21 10.90
N LYS A 255 10.87 9.08 10.27
CA LYS A 255 11.36 10.03 9.28
C LYS A 255 12.11 11.14 10.01
N ILE A 256 13.38 11.35 9.69
CA ILE A 256 14.28 12.34 10.32
C ILE A 256 14.84 13.35 9.30
N GLY A 257 14.13 13.52 8.19
CA GLY A 257 14.52 14.34 7.05
C GLY A 257 13.75 13.94 5.78
N ASP A 258 13.91 14.73 4.72
CA ASP A 258 13.14 14.57 3.48
C ASP A 258 13.32 13.20 2.83
N ASP A 259 14.53 12.65 2.87
CA ASP A 259 14.86 11.34 2.30
C ASP A 259 15.61 10.45 3.30
N LYS A 260 15.38 10.64 4.61
CA LYS A 260 16.11 9.93 5.67
C LYS A 260 15.18 9.36 6.73
N TYR A 261 15.49 8.12 7.11
CA TYR A 261 14.73 7.33 8.08
C TYR A 261 15.67 6.72 9.12
N LEU A 262 15.33 6.87 10.39
CA LEU A 262 16.02 6.26 11.51
C LEU A 262 15.37 4.91 11.85
N ASN A 263 16.17 3.85 11.94
CA ASN A 263 15.73 2.59 12.53
C ASN A 263 15.62 2.74 14.05
N THR A 264 14.41 2.54 14.58
CA THR A 264 14.09 2.83 15.99
C THR A 264 14.61 1.79 16.97
N SER A 265 15.13 0.66 16.50
CA SER A 265 15.85 -0.31 17.35
C SER A 265 16.96 0.36 18.18
N ILE A 266 17.57 1.43 17.66
CA ILE A 266 18.60 2.20 18.35
C ILE A 266 18.04 3.02 19.50
N LEU A 267 16.84 3.59 19.34
CA LEU A 267 16.14 4.29 20.42
C LEU A 267 15.73 3.30 21.51
N LYS A 268 15.18 2.15 21.11
CA LYS A 268 14.82 1.06 22.03
C LYS A 268 16.01 0.58 22.85
N ASN A 269 17.16 0.38 22.21
CA ASN A 269 18.40 -0.04 22.89
C ASN A 269 18.95 1.03 23.86
N ARG A 270 18.55 2.28 23.70
CA ARG A 270 18.88 3.40 24.60
C ARG A 270 17.82 3.63 25.69
N GLY A 271 16.81 2.76 25.79
CA GLY A 271 15.75 2.85 26.79
C GLY A 271 14.68 3.88 26.47
N PHE A 272 14.53 4.29 25.20
CA PHE A 272 13.43 5.17 24.81
C PHE A 272 12.09 4.47 25.00
N ASP A 273 11.15 5.17 25.63
CA ASP A 273 9.79 4.71 25.87
C ASP A 273 8.88 5.06 24.68
N PHE A 274 8.44 4.05 23.94
CA PHE A 274 7.58 4.21 22.77
C PHE A 274 6.13 4.57 23.14
N ASP A 275 5.72 4.42 24.41
CA ASP A 275 4.42 4.89 24.86
C ASP A 275 4.30 6.42 24.76
N LYS A 276 5.43 7.14 24.70
CA LYS A 276 5.46 8.57 24.39
C LYS A 276 4.80 8.89 23.05
N PHE A 277 4.95 8.06 22.01
CA PHE A 277 4.29 8.28 20.72
C PHE A 277 2.76 8.15 20.83
N HIS A 278 2.28 7.17 21.59
CA HIS A 278 0.85 7.03 21.84
C HIS A 278 0.29 8.19 22.68
N ASN A 279 1.04 8.66 23.67
CA ASN A 279 0.66 9.80 24.49
C ASN A 279 0.63 11.10 23.67
N PHE A 280 1.58 11.29 22.75
CA PHE A 280 1.58 12.40 21.80
C PHE A 280 0.27 12.47 21.00
N PHE A 281 -0.20 11.35 20.43
CA PHE A 281 -1.48 11.34 19.73
C PHE A 281 -2.67 11.69 20.62
N LYS A 282 -2.70 11.19 21.86
CA LYS A 282 -3.77 11.51 22.82
C LYS A 282 -3.79 12.99 23.18
N LYS A 283 -2.62 13.60 23.37
CA LYS A 283 -2.51 15.03 23.65
C LYS A 283 -2.99 15.87 22.46
N ILE A 284 -2.61 15.51 21.22
CA ILE A 284 -3.12 16.19 20.02
C ILE A 284 -4.63 16.03 19.92
N ASP A 285 -5.15 14.82 20.12
CA ASP A 285 -6.58 14.55 20.04
C ASP A 285 -7.38 15.37 21.07
N SER A 286 -6.81 15.59 22.26
CA SER A 286 -7.41 16.45 23.28
C SER A 286 -7.30 17.95 22.98
N ALA A 287 -6.27 18.35 22.22
CA ALA A 287 -5.98 19.75 21.90
C ALA A 287 -6.75 20.27 20.67
N ILE A 288 -7.16 19.37 19.78
CA ILE A 288 -7.84 19.73 18.52
C ILE A 288 -9.33 19.36 18.59
N GLU A 289 -10.19 20.32 18.26
CA GLU A 289 -11.63 20.12 18.17
C GLU A 289 -12.00 19.16 17.03
N TYR A 290 -13.13 18.46 17.17
CA TYR A 290 -13.65 17.63 16.09
C TYR A 290 -14.05 18.52 14.89
N ASN A 291 -13.80 18.04 13.67
CA ASN A 291 -14.04 18.75 12.42
C ASN A 291 -13.15 20.01 12.22
N ALA A 292 -11.97 20.04 12.85
CA ALA A 292 -11.00 21.11 12.70
C ALA A 292 -9.80 20.70 11.83
N TYR A 293 -9.24 21.70 11.16
CA TYR A 293 -7.99 21.60 10.42
C TYR A 293 -6.80 22.01 11.28
N PHE A 294 -5.65 21.35 11.11
CA PHE A 294 -4.42 21.71 11.79
C PHE A 294 -3.19 21.22 11.04
N THR A 295 -2.05 21.85 11.31
CA THR A 295 -0.71 21.35 10.97
C THR A 295 0.11 21.24 12.25
N ILE A 296 1.28 20.58 12.19
CA ILE A 296 2.21 20.63 13.33
C ILE A 296 2.58 22.08 13.69
N LYS A 297 2.70 22.97 12.70
CA LYS A 297 3.03 24.38 12.93
C LYS A 297 1.89 25.15 13.60
N SER A 298 0.65 25.02 13.10
CA SER A 298 -0.49 25.71 13.72
C SER A 298 -0.75 25.22 15.14
N LEU A 299 -0.52 23.92 15.38
CA LEU A 299 -0.62 23.31 16.70
C LEU A 299 0.42 23.88 17.68
N LEU A 300 1.68 24.04 17.25
CA LEU A 300 2.70 24.66 18.08
C LEU A 300 2.41 26.15 18.34
N ASN A 301 1.94 26.87 17.32
CA ASN A 301 1.56 28.28 17.43
C ASN A 301 0.39 28.51 18.41
N SER A 302 -0.47 27.50 18.64
CA SER A 302 -1.53 27.58 19.65
C SER A 302 -1.07 27.25 21.08
N GLY A 303 0.24 27.02 21.28
CA GLY A 303 0.83 26.75 22.59
C GLY A 303 0.88 25.27 22.97
N PHE A 304 0.69 24.36 22.01
CA PHE A 304 0.86 22.93 22.25
C PHE A 304 2.28 22.59 22.70
N SER A 305 2.41 21.71 23.70
CA SER A 305 3.68 21.22 24.21
C SER A 305 3.61 19.71 24.45
N ASP A 306 4.74 19.04 24.24
CA ASP A 306 4.88 17.60 24.43
C ASP A 306 6.34 17.22 24.67
N ASP A 307 6.54 16.17 25.46
CA ASP A 307 7.84 15.60 25.80
C ASP A 307 8.68 15.25 24.56
N LEU A 308 8.06 14.86 23.43
CA LEU A 308 8.81 14.58 22.19
C LEU A 308 9.43 15.85 21.60
N ILE A 309 8.81 17.01 21.78
CA ILE A 309 9.37 18.30 21.36
C ILE A 309 10.56 18.64 22.27
N ASP A 310 10.40 18.45 23.58
CA ASP A 310 11.45 18.69 24.57
C ASP A 310 12.64 17.73 24.41
N ASP A 311 12.37 16.48 24.01
CA ASP A 311 13.38 15.46 23.67
C ASP A 311 14.14 15.80 22.36
N GLY A 312 13.74 16.85 21.64
CA GLY A 312 14.43 17.37 20.46
C GLY A 312 14.07 16.67 19.15
N PHE A 313 12.91 16.03 19.05
CA PHE A 313 12.44 15.48 17.78
C PHE A 313 12.15 16.60 16.77
N GLU A 314 12.65 16.43 15.54
CA GLU A 314 12.43 17.40 14.47
C GLU A 314 10.95 17.46 14.06
N LEU A 315 10.50 18.64 13.61
CA LEU A 315 9.11 18.85 13.20
C LEU A 315 8.67 17.90 12.09
N ILE A 316 9.54 17.55 11.15
CA ILE A 316 9.22 16.56 10.10
C ILE A 316 8.97 15.17 10.68
N THR A 317 9.64 14.83 11.79
CA THR A 317 9.44 13.57 12.50
C THR A 317 8.08 13.57 13.18
N LEU A 318 7.76 14.65 13.89
CA LEU A 318 6.48 14.82 14.58
C LEU A 318 5.30 14.87 13.59
N ASP A 319 5.44 15.64 12.50
CA ASP A 319 4.47 15.69 11.41
C ASP A 319 4.23 14.29 10.83
N ARG A 320 5.31 13.53 10.57
CA ARG A 320 5.18 12.18 10.03
C ARG A 320 4.59 11.19 11.03
N LEU A 321 4.84 11.34 12.33
CA LEU A 321 4.16 10.56 13.36
C LEU A 321 2.65 10.79 13.28
N ILE A 322 2.18 12.04 13.18
CA ILE A 322 0.75 12.36 13.03
C ILE A 322 0.17 11.65 11.80
N PHE A 323 0.91 11.61 10.69
CA PHE A 323 0.50 10.90 9.47
C PHE A 323 0.19 9.41 9.66
N THR A 324 0.83 8.76 10.63
CA THR A 324 0.63 7.32 10.91
C THR A 324 -0.61 7.05 11.78
N SER A 325 -1.22 8.09 12.33
CA SER A 325 -2.43 7.98 13.16
C SER A 325 -3.66 7.69 12.30
N ASP A 326 -4.50 6.76 12.76
CA ASP A 326 -5.80 6.53 12.12
C ASP A 326 -6.83 7.62 12.49
N ILE A 327 -6.55 8.47 13.49
CA ILE A 327 -7.45 9.54 13.98
C ILE A 327 -7.40 10.76 13.07
N PHE A 328 -6.20 11.14 12.62
CA PHE A 328 -5.97 12.38 11.88
C PHE A 328 -5.82 12.10 10.40
N LYS A 329 -6.72 12.65 9.58
CA LYS A 329 -6.73 12.38 8.14
C LYS A 329 -5.88 13.43 7.42
N PRO A 330 -4.83 13.05 6.68
CA PRO A 330 -4.02 14.00 5.93
C PRO A 330 -4.82 14.57 4.74
N VAL A 331 -4.82 15.89 4.59
CA VAL A 331 -5.42 16.67 3.50
C VAL A 331 -4.39 16.96 2.42
N THR A 332 -3.17 17.35 2.82
CA THR A 332 -2.01 17.51 1.93
C THR A 332 -1.02 16.34 2.12
N LYS A 333 0.06 16.32 1.32
CA LYS A 333 1.17 15.35 1.44
C LYS A 333 2.54 16.01 1.60
N SER A 334 2.60 17.33 1.48
CA SER A 334 3.81 18.13 1.67
C SER A 334 4.00 18.46 3.14
N PHE A 335 5.24 18.69 3.56
CA PHE A 335 5.51 19.23 4.89
C PHE A 335 5.32 20.77 4.91
N PRO A 336 4.68 21.34 5.96
CA PRO A 336 3.93 20.63 6.99
C PRO A 336 2.64 20.04 6.40
N THR A 337 2.27 18.86 6.88
CA THR A 337 1.06 18.20 6.40
C THR A 337 -0.14 18.86 7.07
N LEU A 338 -1.12 19.24 6.26
CA LEU A 338 -2.44 19.67 6.72
C LEU A 338 -3.24 18.44 7.07
N TYR A 339 -3.75 18.39 8.29
CA TYR A 339 -4.59 17.32 8.82
C TYR A 339 -6.00 17.83 9.09
N HIS A 340 -6.95 16.91 9.02
CA HIS A 340 -8.31 17.11 9.47
C HIS A 340 -8.65 16.07 10.54
N LYS A 341 -9.23 16.51 11.66
CA LYS A 341 -9.75 15.61 12.69
C LYS A 341 -11.20 15.27 12.39
N GLY A 342 -11.46 14.04 11.96
CA GLY A 342 -12.79 13.55 11.59
C GLY A 342 -12.75 12.89 10.22
N ASP A 343 -13.72 13.22 9.37
CA ASP A 343 -13.86 12.61 8.06
C ASP A 343 -12.71 12.97 7.10
N LYS A 344 -12.56 12.17 6.05
CA LYS A 344 -11.55 12.42 5.01
C LYS A 344 -11.92 13.69 4.23
N LYS A 345 -11.00 14.66 4.22
CA LYS A 345 -11.07 15.91 3.45
C LYS A 345 -9.94 16.00 2.42
N PHE A 346 -10.18 16.76 1.37
CA PHE A 346 -9.23 17.12 0.33
C PHE A 346 -8.92 18.62 0.37
N VAL A 347 -7.91 19.04 -0.39
CA VAL A 347 -7.50 20.46 -0.44
C VAL A 347 -8.66 21.37 -0.81
N ASN A 348 -9.50 20.97 -1.77
CA ASN A 348 -10.65 21.78 -2.18
C ASN A 348 -11.67 21.94 -1.05
N ASP A 349 -11.96 20.88 -0.29
CA ASP A 349 -12.83 20.97 0.88
C ASP A 349 -12.27 21.94 1.92
N PHE A 350 -10.97 21.86 2.19
CA PHE A 350 -10.30 22.78 3.12
C PHE A 350 -10.42 24.24 2.68
N LEU A 351 -10.20 24.52 1.39
CA LEU A 351 -10.28 25.88 0.86
C LEU A 351 -11.71 26.42 0.94
N LEU A 352 -12.72 25.60 0.64
CA LEU A 352 -14.14 25.97 0.78
C LEU A 352 -14.54 26.18 2.24
N ASP A 353 -14.20 25.24 3.13
CA ASP A 353 -14.49 25.32 4.56
C ASP A 353 -13.83 26.59 5.16
N SER A 354 -12.60 26.91 4.74
CA SER A 354 -11.91 28.13 5.16
C SER A 354 -12.56 29.39 4.58
N LEU A 355 -12.97 29.38 3.31
CA LEU A 355 -13.62 30.52 2.68
C LEU A 355 -14.99 30.82 3.31
N LEU A 356 -15.71 29.78 3.76
CA LEU A 356 -17.01 29.93 4.45
C LEU A 356 -16.91 30.74 5.74
N GLU A 357 -15.76 30.76 6.41
CA GLU A 357 -15.52 31.62 7.58
C GLU A 357 -15.53 33.12 7.24
N TYR A 358 -15.23 33.48 5.98
CA TYR A 358 -15.18 34.86 5.50
C TYR A 358 -16.41 35.27 4.68
N GLY A 359 -17.03 34.31 3.96
CA GLY A 359 -18.08 34.55 2.97
C GLY A 359 -17.57 35.14 1.65
N SER A 360 -16.80 36.23 1.75
CA SER A 360 -16.04 36.81 0.62
C SER A 360 -14.72 37.43 1.10
N VAL A 361 -13.67 37.32 0.31
CA VAL A 361 -12.31 37.74 0.72
C VAL A 361 -11.40 38.00 -0.48
N ASN A 362 -10.48 38.95 -0.34
CA ASN A 362 -9.42 39.13 -1.32
C ASN A 362 -8.56 37.85 -1.37
N ILE A 363 -8.25 37.37 -2.57
CA ILE A 363 -7.58 36.07 -2.74
C ILE A 363 -6.14 36.08 -2.23
N GLU A 364 -5.44 37.22 -2.29
CA GLU A 364 -4.09 37.40 -1.76
C GLU A 364 -4.14 37.30 -0.22
N ASP A 365 -5.00 38.11 0.42
CA ASP A 365 -5.20 38.08 1.87
C ASP A 365 -5.63 36.69 2.38
N PHE A 366 -6.48 36.00 1.63
CA PHE A 366 -6.90 34.64 1.96
C PHE A 366 -5.75 33.64 1.88
N THR A 367 -4.94 33.74 0.81
CA THR A 367 -3.78 32.89 0.60
C THR A 367 -2.75 33.08 1.72
N ASP A 368 -2.43 34.33 2.05
CA ASP A 368 -1.50 34.67 3.11
C ASP A 368 -2.05 34.23 4.47
N GLY A 369 -3.33 34.46 4.74
CA GLY A 369 -3.98 34.05 5.99
C GLY A 369 -3.90 32.54 6.25
N ILE A 370 -4.15 31.70 5.23
CA ILE A 370 -4.04 30.24 5.39
C ILE A 370 -2.57 29.80 5.46
N ASN A 371 -1.68 30.40 4.67
CA ASN A 371 -0.26 30.07 4.68
C ASN A 371 0.37 30.42 6.03
N ASP A 372 0.04 31.56 6.61
CA ASP A 372 0.53 31.99 7.92
C ASP A 372 -0.04 31.13 9.05
N LYS A 373 -1.36 30.92 9.07
CA LYS A 373 -2.05 30.14 10.12
C LYS A 373 -1.52 28.71 10.19
N TYR A 374 -1.35 28.05 9.06
CA TYR A 374 -0.99 26.64 8.97
C TYR A 374 0.49 26.41 8.62
N GLY A 375 1.24 27.47 8.32
CA GLY A 375 2.63 27.41 7.85
C GLY A 375 2.81 26.66 6.54
N LEU A 376 1.81 26.76 5.66
CA LEU A 376 1.73 26.16 4.33
C LEU A 376 2.45 27.03 3.29
N ASN A 377 2.49 26.58 2.04
CA ASN A 377 3.10 27.30 0.92
C ASN A 377 2.24 27.13 -0.35
N PHE A 378 0.97 27.50 -0.25
CA PHE A 378 0.08 27.53 -1.40
C PHE A 378 0.33 28.78 -2.24
N GLU A 379 0.31 28.61 -3.56
CA GLU A 379 0.37 29.71 -4.53
C GLU A 379 -1.04 30.27 -4.78
N GLU A 380 -1.18 31.60 -4.80
CA GLU A 380 -2.45 32.30 -5.01
C GLU A 380 -3.19 31.81 -6.27
N GLU A 381 -2.48 31.71 -7.40
CA GLU A 381 -3.05 31.24 -8.68
C GLU A 381 -3.60 29.81 -8.59
N ASN A 382 -2.96 28.95 -7.79
CA ASN A 382 -3.42 27.58 -7.57
C ASN A 382 -4.69 27.55 -6.72
N ILE A 383 -4.74 28.35 -5.65
CA ILE A 383 -5.93 28.48 -4.80
C ILE A 383 -7.10 29.03 -5.63
N LYS A 384 -6.87 30.13 -6.35
CA LYS A 384 -7.86 30.75 -7.23
C LYS A 384 -8.41 29.74 -8.24
N TYR A 385 -7.53 29.03 -8.94
CA TYR A 385 -7.94 28.00 -9.89
C TYR A 385 -8.82 26.94 -9.24
N ARG A 386 -8.45 26.45 -8.04
CA ARG A 386 -9.22 25.44 -7.30
C ARG A 386 -10.57 25.94 -6.86
N LEU A 387 -10.65 27.11 -6.24
CA LEU A 387 -11.91 27.70 -5.79
C LEU A 387 -12.88 27.91 -6.95
N LEU A 388 -12.40 28.31 -8.13
CA LEU A 388 -13.23 28.46 -9.33
C LEU A 388 -13.77 27.13 -9.87
N GLN A 389 -13.14 25.98 -9.57
CA GLN A 389 -13.72 24.67 -9.89
C GLN A 389 -14.88 24.29 -8.96
N GLU A 390 -15.01 24.96 -7.82
CA GLU A 390 -16.02 24.71 -6.78
C GLU A 390 -17.18 25.71 -6.83
N GLU A 391 -17.52 26.20 -8.03
CA GLU A 391 -18.65 27.11 -8.29
C GLU A 391 -18.63 28.46 -7.53
N THR A 392 -17.48 28.87 -7.01
CA THR A 392 -17.30 30.22 -6.43
C THR A 392 -17.27 31.31 -7.51
N PHE A 393 -17.55 32.55 -7.12
CA PHE A 393 -17.53 33.72 -8.01
C PHE A 393 -16.28 34.57 -7.74
N TYR A 394 -15.69 35.13 -8.79
CA TYR A 394 -14.47 35.92 -8.67
C TYR A 394 -14.57 37.25 -9.43
N SER A 395 -14.25 38.34 -8.74
CA SER A 395 -14.05 39.66 -9.35
C SER A 395 -12.57 39.87 -9.62
N LYS A 396 -12.23 40.08 -10.88
CA LYS A 396 -10.86 40.39 -11.28
C LYS A 396 -10.46 41.80 -10.83
N GLU A 397 -11.39 42.73 -10.87
CA GLU A 397 -11.19 44.14 -10.52
C GLU A 397 -10.88 44.31 -9.03
N LEU A 398 -11.55 43.54 -8.17
CA LEU A 398 -11.38 43.59 -6.71
C LEU A 398 -10.39 42.55 -6.18
N ASN A 399 -9.87 41.67 -7.04
CA ASN A 399 -9.12 40.46 -6.69
C ASN A 399 -9.81 39.64 -5.57
N LYS A 400 -11.13 39.51 -5.64
CA LYS A 400 -11.97 39.01 -4.53
C LYS A 400 -12.77 37.79 -4.97
N VAL A 401 -12.82 36.77 -4.10
CA VAL A 401 -13.60 35.55 -4.27
C VAL A 401 -14.82 35.56 -3.35
N TYR A 402 -15.92 34.99 -3.82
CA TYR A 402 -17.24 35.00 -3.19
C TYR A 402 -17.86 33.61 -3.26
N ILE A 403 -18.51 33.21 -2.17
CA ILE A 403 -19.29 31.96 -2.14
C ILE A 403 -20.66 32.19 -2.76
N TYR A 404 -21.34 33.27 -2.36
CA TYR A 404 -22.70 33.54 -2.79
C TYR A 404 -22.72 34.47 -3.99
N LYS A 405 -23.57 34.10 -4.96
CA LYS A 405 -23.75 34.86 -6.19
C LYS A 405 -24.29 36.27 -5.93
N ASP A 406 -25.19 36.40 -4.97
CA ASP A 406 -25.85 37.67 -4.66
C ASP A 406 -24.82 38.67 -4.12
N ASP A 407 -23.99 38.27 -3.15
CA ASP A 407 -22.88 39.11 -2.65
C ASP A 407 -21.95 39.60 -3.77
N TYR A 408 -21.63 38.72 -4.72
CA TYR A 408 -20.84 39.07 -5.89
C TYR A 408 -21.55 40.09 -6.80
N LEU A 409 -22.83 39.87 -7.09
CA LEU A 409 -23.59 40.77 -7.96
C LEU A 409 -23.80 42.15 -7.34
N ASP A 410 -24.07 42.18 -6.03
CA ASP A 410 -24.33 43.40 -5.28
C ASP A 410 -23.06 44.25 -5.18
N GLU A 411 -21.91 43.65 -4.84
CA GLU A 411 -20.66 44.40 -4.69
C GLU A 411 -20.04 44.82 -6.05
N VAL A 412 -20.09 43.95 -7.06
CA VAL A 412 -19.42 44.22 -8.36
C VAL A 412 -20.29 45.05 -9.30
N TYR A 413 -21.62 44.89 -9.25
CA TYR A 413 -22.54 45.55 -10.19
C TYR A 413 -23.57 46.45 -9.52
N GLY A 414 -23.64 46.54 -8.18
CA GLY A 414 -24.54 47.42 -7.45
C GLY A 414 -26.02 47.05 -7.60
N LYS A 415 -26.33 45.75 -7.64
CA LYS A 415 -27.71 45.23 -7.80
C LYS A 415 -28.46 45.05 -6.51
#